data_AF-A0AAV6SNY3-F1
#
_entry.id   AF-A0AAV6SNY3-F1
#
_cell.length_a   1.000
_cell.length_b   1.000
_cell.length_c   1.000
_cell.angle_alpha   90.00
_cell.angle_beta   90.00
_cell.angle_gamma   90.00
#
_symmetry.space_group_name_H-M   'P 1'
#
loop_
_entity.id
_entity.type
_entity.pdbx_description
1 polymer ?
#
loop_
_entity_poly.entity_id
_entity_poly.type
_entity_poly.pdbx_seq_one_letter_code
_entity_poly.pdbx_strand_id
1 'polypeptide(L)'
;MKELNRVNTSHHYSLQLSTRLGRNRYKEQFLFVYRDDVVKFIDSYQYEDNQVNDVDAFAREPYILHFRPHYTVLRDLVLIPVHTTPSDSERELDELYEVFLHVRDKWKTDNIMILGDFNADGAYVTRKEMKSIRIRSNTDFHWLIGDDVDTTAITSNDHTYDRIVVYGDDMLAAIVPNSAKPFNFHTEFSMTEEMALRVSDHYPVEVELCIAPPPCMSKCRDAQNAPGNNTITESLQADVLKLQRENLLLEQEKLQLQISLLQRKLAKMEVEE
;
A
#
# COMPACT_ATOMS: atom_id res chain seq x y z
N MET A 1 -9.50 15.65 6.39
CA MET A 1 -8.39 15.91 7.34
C MET A 1 -8.85 16.33 8.72
N LYS A 2 -9.57 17.45 8.88
CA LYS A 2 -10.02 17.90 10.22
C LYS A 2 -10.74 16.80 11.01
N GLU A 3 -11.65 16.07 10.38
CA GLU A 3 -12.39 14.98 11.04
C GLU A 3 -11.52 13.77 11.37
N LEU A 4 -10.65 13.34 10.44
CA LEU A 4 -9.67 12.26 10.66
C LEU A 4 -8.77 12.57 11.88
N ASN A 5 -8.22 13.78 11.95
CA ASN A 5 -7.33 14.20 13.03
C ASN A 5 -8.08 14.56 14.32
N ARG A 6 -9.40 14.74 14.26
CA ARG A 6 -10.25 14.90 15.45
C ARG A 6 -10.51 13.56 16.12
N VAL A 7 -10.71 12.51 15.33
CA VAL A 7 -11.04 11.15 15.82
C VAL A 7 -9.80 10.35 16.17
N ASN A 8 -8.71 10.49 15.41
CA ASN A 8 -7.44 9.82 15.72
C ASN A 8 -6.55 10.73 16.57
N THR A 9 -6.37 10.35 17.85
CA THR A 9 -5.53 11.08 18.80
C THR A 9 -4.08 10.56 18.87
N SER A 10 -3.82 9.37 18.32
CA SER A 10 -2.51 8.72 18.38
C SER A 10 -1.60 9.13 17.21
N HIS A 11 -2.21 9.41 16.05
CA HIS A 11 -1.49 9.78 14.83
C HIS A 11 -2.12 11.01 14.19
N HIS A 12 -1.27 11.88 13.67
CA HIS A 12 -1.70 13.01 12.88
C HIS A 12 -1.61 12.67 11.40
N TYR A 13 -2.71 12.86 10.67
CA TYR A 13 -2.73 12.64 9.23
C TYR A 13 -2.50 13.95 8.47
N SER A 14 -1.73 13.85 7.40
CA SER A 14 -1.54 14.85 6.36
C SER A 14 -1.99 14.28 5.01
N LEU A 15 -2.08 15.13 3.99
CA LEU A 15 -2.45 14.71 2.64
C LEU A 15 -1.58 15.32 1.55
N GLN A 16 -1.56 14.67 0.39
CA GLN A 16 -1.09 15.20 -0.89
C GLN A 16 -2.13 14.88 -1.97
N LEU A 17 -2.36 15.81 -2.89
CA LEU A 17 -3.38 15.68 -3.93
C LEU A 17 -2.81 16.11 -5.28
N SER A 18 -2.99 15.28 -6.30
CA SER A 18 -2.60 15.61 -7.67
C SER A 18 -3.47 16.72 -8.27
N THR A 19 -3.07 17.23 -9.44
CA THR A 19 -3.99 17.97 -10.30
C THR A 19 -5.11 17.05 -10.82
N ARG A 20 -6.15 17.64 -11.44
CA ARG A 20 -7.22 16.86 -12.09
C ARG A 20 -6.74 16.33 -13.44
N LEU A 21 -6.71 15.01 -13.60
CA LEU A 21 -6.12 14.31 -14.75
C LEU A 21 -7.21 13.55 -15.53
N GLY A 22 -6.97 13.31 -16.82
CA GLY A 22 -7.93 12.69 -17.74
C GLY A 22 -7.82 13.31 -19.14
N ARG A 23 -7.95 12.54 -20.21
CA ARG A 23 -7.93 13.08 -21.59
C ARG A 23 -9.16 13.94 -21.93
N ASN A 24 -10.33 13.60 -21.39
CA ASN A 24 -11.61 14.20 -21.76
C ASN A 24 -12.24 15.02 -20.61
N ARG A 25 -13.54 15.29 -20.62
CA ARG A 25 -14.20 16.10 -19.57
C ARG A 25 -14.24 15.40 -18.21
N TYR A 26 -14.22 14.07 -18.21
CA TYR A 26 -14.14 13.28 -17.00
C TYR A 26 -12.70 13.36 -16.48
N LYS A 27 -12.54 13.74 -15.22
CA LYS A 27 -11.23 13.91 -14.59
C LYS A 27 -11.23 13.35 -13.18
N GLU A 28 -10.11 12.75 -12.81
CA GLU A 28 -9.84 12.13 -11.52
C GLU A 28 -8.62 12.78 -10.85
N GLN A 29 -8.37 12.42 -9.58
CA GLN A 29 -7.21 12.89 -8.83
C GLN A 29 -6.64 11.74 -8.00
N PHE A 30 -5.32 11.69 -7.87
CA PHE A 30 -4.65 10.85 -6.89
C PHE A 30 -4.60 11.58 -5.56
N LEU A 31 -5.11 10.93 -4.51
CA LEU A 31 -5.08 11.42 -3.13
C LEU A 31 -4.23 10.48 -2.28
N PHE A 32 -3.21 11.03 -1.62
CA PHE A 32 -2.43 10.34 -0.60
C PHE A 32 -2.81 10.89 0.76
N VAL A 33 -3.20 9.99 1.66
CA VAL A 33 -3.43 10.31 3.08
C VAL A 33 -2.41 9.51 3.88
N TYR A 34 -1.59 10.18 4.66
CA TYR A 34 -0.47 9.55 5.37
C TYR A 34 -0.33 10.12 6.78
N ARG A 35 0.26 9.32 7.68
CA ARG A 35 0.59 9.72 9.04
C ARG A 35 1.96 10.40 9.03
N ASP A 36 2.02 11.68 9.35
CA ASP A 36 3.26 12.47 9.22
C ASP A 36 4.27 12.21 10.36
N ASP A 37 3.84 11.54 11.42
CA ASP A 37 4.70 10.97 12.45
C ASP A 37 5.35 9.64 12.02
N VAL A 38 4.74 8.89 11.10
CA VAL A 38 5.24 7.59 10.62
C VAL A 38 6.15 7.73 9.39
N VAL A 39 5.79 8.63 8.48
CA VAL A 39 6.54 8.91 7.26
C VAL A 39 6.73 10.41 7.07
N LYS A 40 7.93 10.82 6.68
CA LYS A 40 8.20 12.19 6.27
C LYS A 40 8.01 12.33 4.77
N PHE A 41 7.12 13.23 4.35
CA PHE A 41 7.02 13.65 2.95
C PHE A 41 8.29 14.43 2.53
N ILE A 42 8.91 14.04 1.41
CA ILE A 42 10.14 14.65 0.90
C ILE A 42 9.83 15.54 -0.31
N ASP A 43 9.20 14.98 -1.34
CA ASP A 43 8.91 15.67 -2.60
C ASP A 43 7.80 14.93 -3.37
N SER A 44 7.23 15.58 -4.37
CA SER A 44 6.29 14.98 -5.31
C SER A 44 6.27 15.72 -6.63
N TYR A 45 5.93 15.03 -7.72
CA TYR A 45 5.69 15.67 -9.00
C TYR A 45 4.69 14.87 -9.85
N GLN A 46 4.08 15.57 -10.79
CA GLN A 46 3.23 14.98 -11.81
C GLN A 46 4.12 14.58 -13.00
N TYR A 47 4.08 13.32 -13.43
CA TYR A 47 4.80 12.91 -14.64
C TYR A 47 4.30 13.70 -15.85
N GLU A 48 5.20 14.22 -16.69
CA GLU A 48 4.85 15.15 -17.78
C GLU A 48 4.39 14.46 -19.07
N ASP A 49 4.64 13.15 -19.20
CA ASP A 49 4.19 12.31 -20.34
C ASP A 49 4.50 12.93 -21.74
N ASN A 50 5.71 13.44 -21.87
CA ASN A 50 6.19 14.17 -23.06
C ASN A 50 7.37 13.46 -23.75
N GLN A 51 7.43 12.12 -23.65
CA GLN A 51 8.53 11.35 -24.20
C GLN A 51 8.59 11.51 -25.73
N VAL A 52 9.80 11.69 -26.26
CA VAL A 52 10.00 11.84 -27.70
C VAL A 52 9.61 10.53 -28.41
N ASN A 53 8.62 10.62 -29.29
CA ASN A 53 7.97 9.53 -30.03
C ASN A 53 6.92 8.71 -29.27
N ASP A 54 6.64 9.02 -27.99
CA ASP A 54 5.52 8.46 -27.24
C ASP A 54 4.95 9.51 -26.28
N VAL A 55 4.20 10.47 -26.84
CA VAL A 55 3.56 11.55 -26.08
C VAL A 55 2.14 11.13 -25.73
N ASP A 56 1.66 11.50 -24.53
CA ASP A 56 0.29 11.23 -24.06
C ASP A 56 -0.01 9.71 -24.05
N ALA A 57 0.86 8.95 -23.42
CA ALA A 57 0.65 7.52 -23.17
C ALA A 57 -0.41 7.27 -22.10
N PHE A 58 -0.48 8.11 -21.06
CA PHE A 58 -1.39 7.95 -19.93
C PHE A 58 -2.63 8.82 -20.06
N ALA A 59 -3.82 8.27 -19.76
CA ALA A 59 -4.98 9.13 -19.59
C ALA A 59 -4.91 9.94 -18.28
N ARG A 60 -4.22 9.39 -17.28
CA ARG A 60 -3.95 10.01 -15.99
C ARG A 60 -2.49 9.78 -15.66
N GLU A 61 -1.69 10.79 -15.90
CA GLU A 61 -0.26 10.77 -15.69
C GLU A 61 0.03 10.40 -14.21
N PRO A 62 1.04 9.57 -13.89
CA PRO A 62 1.33 9.21 -12.50
C PRO A 62 1.73 10.42 -11.63
N TYR A 63 1.09 10.57 -10.47
CA TYR A 63 1.46 11.57 -9.45
C TYR A 63 2.43 10.95 -8.44
N ILE A 64 3.72 11.16 -8.63
CA ILE A 64 4.77 10.40 -7.96
C ILE A 64 5.16 11.09 -6.65
N LEU A 65 5.31 10.32 -5.57
CA LEU A 65 5.65 10.84 -4.24
C LEU A 65 6.86 10.15 -3.64
N HIS A 66 7.73 10.93 -3.03
CA HIS A 66 8.91 10.46 -2.31
C HIS A 66 8.70 10.69 -0.81
N PHE A 67 8.79 9.60 -0.06
CA PHE A 67 8.72 9.58 1.39
C PHE A 67 10.01 9.06 2.02
N ARG A 68 10.23 9.45 3.27
CA ARG A 68 11.20 8.85 4.16
C ARG A 68 10.47 8.18 5.33
N PRO A 69 10.39 6.84 5.36
CA PRO A 69 9.86 6.14 6.53
C PRO A 69 10.75 6.34 7.77
N HIS A 70 10.15 6.47 8.95
CA HIS A 70 10.92 6.63 10.19
C HIS A 70 11.31 5.29 10.82
N TYR A 71 10.45 4.27 10.71
CA TYR A 71 10.52 3.04 11.50
C TYR A 71 10.75 1.77 10.68
N THR A 72 10.89 1.86 9.35
CA THR A 72 11.12 0.68 8.51
C THR A 72 12.61 0.47 8.23
N VAL A 73 12.96 -0.71 7.73
CA VAL A 73 14.32 -1.02 7.24
C VAL A 73 14.74 -0.13 6.07
N LEU A 74 13.76 0.42 5.33
CA LEU A 74 13.97 1.37 4.25
C LEU A 74 14.15 2.79 4.79
N ARG A 75 15.02 3.57 4.15
CA ARG A 75 15.30 4.98 4.52
C ARG A 75 14.72 5.99 3.53
N ASP A 76 14.12 5.49 2.48
CA ASP A 76 13.45 6.21 1.40
C ASP A 76 12.47 5.23 0.73
N LEU A 77 11.38 5.78 0.23
CA LEU A 77 10.34 5.03 -0.45
C LEU A 77 9.69 5.96 -1.48
N VAL A 78 9.67 5.52 -2.72
CA VAL A 78 8.97 6.22 -3.80
C VAL A 78 7.71 5.44 -4.17
N LEU A 79 6.58 6.14 -4.21
CA LEU A 79 5.28 5.59 -4.60
C LEU A 79 4.87 6.17 -5.96
N ILE A 80 4.53 5.28 -6.88
CA ILE A 80 4.00 5.60 -8.21
C ILE A 80 2.54 5.08 -8.24
N PRO A 81 1.54 5.94 -7.98
CA PRO A 81 0.14 5.55 -8.11
C PRO A 81 -0.24 5.40 -9.58
N VAL A 82 -1.09 4.42 -9.87
CA VAL A 82 -1.59 4.15 -11.21
C VAL A 82 -3.09 3.92 -11.15
N HIS A 83 -3.80 4.49 -12.12
CA HIS A 83 -5.15 4.10 -12.48
C HIS A 83 -5.21 4.11 -14.01
N THR A 84 -5.11 2.94 -14.63
CA THR A 84 -5.06 2.82 -16.09
C THR A 84 -6.43 2.97 -16.73
N THR A 85 -6.48 3.34 -18.01
CA THR A 85 -7.74 3.27 -18.75
C THR A 85 -7.99 1.82 -19.18
N PRO A 86 -9.15 1.21 -18.89
CA PRO A 86 -9.39 -0.20 -19.23
C PRO A 86 -9.15 -0.56 -20.70
N SER A 87 -9.40 0.37 -21.63
CA SER A 87 -9.17 0.17 -23.07
C SER A 87 -7.73 0.38 -23.53
N ASP A 88 -6.84 0.86 -22.66
CA ASP A 88 -5.44 1.23 -22.95
C ASP A 88 -4.48 0.62 -21.92
N SER A 89 -4.97 -0.30 -21.06
CA SER A 89 -4.23 -0.85 -19.92
C SER A 89 -2.89 -1.44 -20.32
N GLU A 90 -2.82 -2.23 -21.40
CA GLU A 90 -1.56 -2.82 -21.86
C GLU A 90 -0.49 -1.73 -22.12
N ARG A 91 -0.85 -0.68 -22.86
CA ARG A 91 0.06 0.40 -23.23
C ARG A 91 0.46 1.23 -22.02
N GLU A 92 -0.51 1.65 -21.21
CA GLU A 92 -0.24 2.43 -19.99
C GLU A 92 0.66 1.64 -19.03
N LEU A 93 0.44 0.34 -18.86
CA LEU A 93 1.29 -0.50 -18.00
C LEU A 93 2.69 -0.72 -18.55
N ASP A 94 2.85 -0.85 -19.87
CA ASP A 94 4.19 -0.95 -20.46
C ASP A 94 4.99 0.35 -20.29
N GLU A 95 4.33 1.50 -20.43
CA GLU A 95 4.97 2.82 -20.29
C GLU A 95 5.40 3.13 -18.85
N LEU A 96 4.85 2.46 -17.84
CA LEU A 96 5.34 2.57 -16.45
C LEU A 96 6.82 2.21 -16.31
N TYR A 97 7.39 1.45 -17.24
CA TYR A 97 8.83 1.19 -17.26
C TYR A 97 9.64 2.48 -17.48
N GLU A 98 9.20 3.37 -18.36
CA GLU A 98 9.86 4.66 -18.60
C GLU A 98 9.70 5.61 -17.41
N VAL A 99 8.51 5.61 -16.80
CA VAL A 99 8.25 6.33 -15.54
C VAL A 99 9.21 5.86 -14.45
N PHE A 100 9.36 4.54 -14.30
CA PHE A 100 10.31 3.94 -13.36
C PHE A 100 11.75 4.40 -13.63
N LEU A 101 12.22 4.35 -14.88
CA LEU A 101 13.56 4.80 -15.24
C LEU A 101 13.78 6.27 -14.91
N HIS A 102 12.79 7.12 -15.21
CA HIS A 102 12.84 8.55 -14.90
C HIS A 102 12.92 8.79 -13.39
N VAL A 103 12.10 8.10 -12.59
CA VAL A 103 12.10 8.19 -11.13
C VAL A 103 13.44 7.78 -10.55
N ARG A 104 13.96 6.63 -11.01
CA ARG A 104 15.25 6.08 -10.60
C ARG A 104 16.38 7.06 -10.92
N ASP A 105 16.36 7.69 -12.11
CA ASP A 105 17.34 8.69 -12.47
C ASP A 105 17.21 9.98 -11.65
N LYS A 106 15.99 10.45 -11.39
CA LYS A 106 15.73 11.69 -10.64
C LYS A 106 16.19 11.60 -9.18
N TRP A 107 15.80 10.55 -8.47
CA TRP A 107 16.06 10.42 -7.03
C TRP A 107 17.17 9.44 -6.67
N LYS A 108 17.77 8.76 -7.65
CA LYS A 108 18.89 7.82 -7.45
C LYS A 108 18.58 6.74 -6.41
N THR A 109 17.37 6.17 -6.49
CA THR A 109 16.89 5.14 -5.58
C THR A 109 16.20 4.01 -6.34
N ASP A 110 16.36 2.80 -5.82
CA ASP A 110 15.70 1.59 -6.30
C ASP A 110 14.49 1.23 -5.41
N ASN A 111 14.27 1.95 -4.30
CA ASN A 111 13.16 1.73 -3.35
C ASN A 111 11.83 2.28 -3.91
N ILE A 112 11.38 1.70 -5.01
CA ILE A 112 10.22 2.15 -5.79
C ILE A 112 9.11 1.10 -5.69
N MET A 113 7.91 1.57 -5.38
CA MET A 113 6.67 0.79 -5.39
C MET A 113 5.67 1.43 -6.35
N ILE A 114 5.13 0.62 -7.26
CA ILE A 114 4.10 0.98 -8.22
C ILE A 114 2.80 0.31 -7.78
N LEU A 115 1.72 1.07 -7.61
CA LEU A 115 0.49 0.52 -7.04
C LEU A 115 -0.78 1.22 -7.51
N GLY A 116 -1.90 0.51 -7.47
CA GLY A 116 -3.23 1.03 -7.76
C GLY A 116 -4.01 0.13 -8.70
N ASP A 117 -5.08 0.67 -9.30
CA ASP A 117 -5.92 -0.05 -10.25
C ASP A 117 -5.23 -0.11 -11.63
N PHE A 118 -4.63 -1.26 -11.91
CA PHE A 118 -3.93 -1.48 -13.17
C PHE A 118 -4.86 -1.97 -14.27
N ASN A 119 -6.11 -2.32 -13.95
CA ASN A 119 -7.01 -3.05 -14.85
C ASN A 119 -6.29 -4.27 -15.48
N ALA A 120 -5.43 -4.94 -14.70
CA ALA A 120 -4.43 -5.92 -15.14
C ALA A 120 -4.97 -7.36 -15.27
N ASP A 121 -6.22 -7.54 -15.69
CA ASP A 121 -6.85 -8.86 -15.83
C ASP A 121 -8.10 -8.82 -16.71
N GLY A 122 -8.76 -9.97 -16.84
CA GLY A 122 -10.07 -10.11 -17.45
C GLY A 122 -10.05 -9.76 -18.94
N ALA A 123 -10.97 -8.89 -19.33
CA ALA A 123 -11.11 -8.45 -20.72
C ALA A 123 -10.13 -7.34 -21.12
N TYR A 124 -9.40 -6.75 -20.16
CA TYR A 124 -8.59 -5.54 -20.39
C TYR A 124 -7.15 -5.86 -20.75
N VAL A 125 -6.55 -6.87 -20.13
CA VAL A 125 -5.20 -7.34 -20.45
C VAL A 125 -5.20 -8.86 -20.53
N THR A 126 -4.94 -9.41 -21.71
CA THR A 126 -4.83 -10.85 -21.89
C THR A 126 -3.53 -11.40 -21.28
N ARG A 127 -3.49 -12.69 -20.97
CA ARG A 127 -2.27 -13.37 -20.50
C ARG A 127 -1.08 -13.26 -21.45
N LYS A 128 -1.32 -13.01 -22.74
CA LYS A 128 -0.25 -12.82 -23.74
C LYS A 128 0.33 -11.41 -23.65
N GLU A 129 -0.53 -10.40 -23.63
CA GLU A 129 -0.15 -8.98 -23.47
C GLU A 129 0.54 -8.74 -22.13
N MET A 130 0.02 -9.35 -21.06
CA MET A 130 0.64 -9.29 -19.74
C MET A 130 2.11 -9.73 -19.75
N LYS A 131 2.46 -10.74 -20.56
CA LYS A 131 3.84 -11.23 -20.67
C LYS A 131 4.76 -10.32 -21.48
N SER A 132 4.24 -9.43 -22.31
CA SER A 132 5.04 -8.48 -23.09
C SER A 132 5.31 -7.17 -22.33
N ILE A 133 4.49 -6.82 -21.35
CA ILE A 133 4.68 -5.62 -20.51
C ILE A 133 6.04 -5.66 -19.82
N ARG A 134 6.84 -4.60 -19.95
CA ARG A 134 8.22 -4.53 -19.44
C ARG A 134 8.32 -4.66 -17.92
N ILE A 135 7.44 -3.99 -17.17
CA ILE A 135 7.38 -4.13 -15.70
C ILE A 135 6.87 -5.51 -15.23
N ARG A 136 6.44 -6.38 -16.15
CA ARG A 136 6.00 -7.75 -15.86
C ARG A 136 6.98 -8.81 -16.31
N SER A 137 7.60 -8.61 -17.47
CA SER A 137 8.59 -9.52 -18.04
C SER A 137 9.98 -9.38 -17.42
N ASN A 138 10.31 -8.20 -16.90
CA ASN A 138 11.54 -7.98 -16.15
C ASN A 138 11.43 -8.57 -14.74
N THR A 139 12.32 -9.50 -14.41
CA THR A 139 12.33 -10.25 -13.14
C THR A 139 12.74 -9.43 -11.92
N ASP A 140 13.28 -8.23 -12.11
CA ASP A 140 13.57 -7.31 -11.01
C ASP A 140 12.29 -6.63 -10.47
N PHE A 141 11.17 -6.74 -11.18
CA PHE A 141 9.87 -6.26 -10.73
C PHE A 141 9.08 -7.40 -10.08
N HIS A 142 8.87 -7.26 -8.78
CA HIS A 142 8.19 -8.25 -7.95
C HIS A 142 6.72 -7.85 -7.78
N TRP A 143 5.83 -8.58 -8.44
CA TRP A 143 4.38 -8.41 -8.33
C TRP A 143 3.88 -9.10 -7.06
N LEU A 144 3.52 -8.30 -6.05
CA LEU A 144 3.14 -8.80 -4.73
C LEU A 144 1.69 -9.31 -4.67
N ILE A 145 0.83 -8.78 -5.55
CA ILE A 145 -0.54 -9.27 -5.74
C ILE A 145 -0.55 -10.18 -6.97
N GLY A 146 -0.74 -11.48 -6.72
CA GLY A 146 -0.76 -12.54 -7.74
C GLY A 146 -1.95 -12.42 -8.71
N ASP A 147 -1.84 -13.04 -9.89
CA ASP A 147 -2.88 -12.98 -10.95
C ASP A 147 -4.17 -13.73 -10.60
N ASP A 148 -4.19 -14.47 -9.50
CA ASP A 148 -5.29 -15.30 -9.01
C ASP A 148 -5.93 -14.70 -7.74
N VAL A 149 -5.76 -13.40 -7.52
CA VAL A 149 -6.20 -12.70 -6.32
C VAL A 149 -7.32 -11.72 -6.65
N ASP A 150 -8.55 -12.06 -6.25
CA ASP A 150 -9.70 -11.18 -6.46
C ASP A 150 -9.55 -9.86 -5.69
N THR A 151 -9.65 -8.76 -6.43
CA THR A 151 -9.54 -7.38 -5.94
C THR A 151 -10.85 -6.61 -6.10
N THR A 152 -11.94 -7.26 -6.53
CA THR A 152 -13.21 -6.61 -6.79
C THR A 152 -14.27 -6.93 -5.74
N ALA A 153 -15.13 -5.96 -5.45
CA ALA A 153 -16.25 -6.15 -4.53
C ALA A 153 -17.47 -6.81 -5.20
N ILE A 154 -17.47 -6.95 -6.52
CA ILE A 154 -18.55 -7.64 -7.24
C ILE A 154 -18.34 -9.15 -7.12
N THR A 155 -19.26 -9.84 -6.46
CA THR A 155 -19.15 -11.27 -6.14
C THR A 155 -19.35 -12.21 -7.34
N SER A 156 -19.74 -11.66 -8.49
CA SER A 156 -19.95 -12.42 -9.73
C SER A 156 -18.70 -12.54 -10.61
N ASN A 157 -17.56 -11.98 -10.21
CA ASN A 157 -16.27 -12.12 -10.89
C ASN A 157 -15.14 -12.28 -9.85
N ASP A 158 -13.91 -12.50 -10.34
CA ASP A 158 -12.70 -12.70 -9.52
C ASP A 158 -11.48 -11.95 -10.09
N HIS A 159 -11.70 -10.75 -10.65
CA HIS A 159 -10.64 -10.03 -11.36
C HIS A 159 -9.53 -9.48 -10.46
N THR A 160 -8.29 -9.58 -10.95
CA THR A 160 -7.08 -9.05 -10.30
C THR A 160 -6.66 -7.70 -10.91
N TYR A 161 -7.49 -6.68 -10.76
CA TYR A 161 -7.24 -5.34 -11.30
C TYR A 161 -6.21 -4.55 -10.50
N ASP A 162 -6.35 -4.52 -9.16
CA ASP A 162 -5.48 -3.74 -8.29
C ASP A 162 -4.17 -4.47 -8.00
N ARG A 163 -3.04 -3.78 -8.12
CA ARG A 163 -1.71 -4.38 -8.01
C ARG A 163 -0.80 -3.59 -7.08
N ILE A 164 0.18 -4.30 -6.53
CA ILE A 164 1.34 -3.73 -5.86
C ILE A 164 2.57 -4.40 -6.47
N VAL A 165 3.46 -3.59 -7.04
CA VAL A 165 4.70 -4.02 -7.68
C VAL A 165 5.87 -3.29 -7.04
N VAL A 166 6.93 -4.00 -6.68
CA VAL A 166 8.15 -3.41 -6.11
C VAL A 166 9.37 -3.73 -6.97
N TYR A 167 10.34 -2.82 -7.01
CA TYR A 167 11.57 -3.02 -7.77
C TYR A 167 12.75 -3.45 -6.90
N GLY A 168 13.46 -4.49 -7.32
CA GLY A 168 14.71 -4.96 -6.72
C GLY A 168 14.54 -5.81 -5.47
N ASP A 169 15.54 -6.66 -5.23
CA ASP A 169 15.53 -7.63 -4.13
C ASP A 169 15.59 -6.98 -2.74
N ASP A 170 16.25 -5.83 -2.62
CA ASP A 170 16.33 -5.08 -1.35
C ASP A 170 14.94 -4.57 -0.92
N MET A 171 14.16 -4.05 -1.87
CA MET A 171 12.79 -3.62 -1.59
C MET A 171 11.89 -4.83 -1.30
N LEU A 172 12.03 -5.93 -2.06
CA LEU A 172 11.31 -7.16 -1.77
C LEU A 172 11.62 -7.69 -0.37
N ALA A 173 12.89 -7.68 0.05
CA ALA A 173 13.30 -8.12 1.39
C ALA A 173 12.77 -7.21 2.51
N ALA A 174 12.38 -5.97 2.18
CA ALA A 174 11.72 -5.05 3.10
C ALA A 174 10.22 -5.31 3.24
N ILE A 175 9.61 -6.20 2.46
CA ILE A 175 8.21 -6.60 2.59
C ILE A 175 8.06 -7.67 3.69
N VAL A 176 7.06 -7.52 4.56
CA VAL A 176 6.67 -8.60 5.48
C VAL A 176 6.08 -9.75 4.66
N PRO A 177 6.63 -10.98 4.75
CA PRO A 177 6.16 -12.10 3.93
C PRO A 177 4.64 -12.34 4.08
N ASN A 178 3.95 -12.55 2.95
CA ASN A 178 2.50 -12.77 2.87
C ASN A 178 1.62 -11.63 3.40
N SER A 179 2.16 -10.43 3.61
CA SER A 179 1.36 -9.26 4.01
C SER A 179 0.59 -8.64 2.85
N ALA A 180 1.07 -8.80 1.61
CA ALA A 180 0.44 -8.25 0.41
C ALA A 180 -0.87 -8.99 0.09
N LYS A 181 -2.01 -8.30 0.16
CA LYS A 181 -3.34 -8.89 -0.07
C LYS A 181 -4.41 -7.83 -0.30
N PRO A 182 -5.58 -8.18 -0.85
CA PRO A 182 -6.77 -7.34 -0.81
C PRO A 182 -7.37 -7.30 0.60
N PHE A 183 -7.82 -6.13 1.01
CA PHE A 183 -8.63 -5.92 2.20
C PHE A 183 -10.10 -6.12 1.86
N ASN A 184 -10.58 -7.36 2.02
CA ASN A 184 -11.97 -7.72 1.77
C ASN A 184 -12.88 -7.16 2.87
N PHE A 185 -13.39 -5.95 2.65
CA PHE A 185 -14.28 -5.25 3.58
C PHE A 185 -15.71 -5.83 3.65
N HIS A 186 -16.10 -6.75 2.74
CA HIS A 186 -17.30 -7.55 2.96
C HIS A 186 -17.15 -8.42 4.20
N THR A 187 -16.03 -9.14 4.25
CA THR A 187 -15.77 -10.12 5.30
C THR A 187 -15.49 -9.42 6.61
N GLU A 188 -14.58 -8.43 6.60
CA GLU A 188 -14.17 -7.73 7.83
C GLU A 188 -15.34 -7.02 8.53
N PHE A 189 -16.26 -6.44 7.76
CA PHE A 189 -17.38 -5.68 8.33
C PHE A 189 -18.75 -6.39 8.22
N SER A 190 -18.76 -7.62 7.71
CA SER A 190 -19.97 -8.41 7.46
C SER A 190 -21.01 -7.62 6.64
N MET A 191 -20.58 -7.11 5.48
CA MET A 191 -21.42 -6.37 4.54
C MET A 191 -22.05 -7.29 3.50
N THR A 192 -23.27 -6.96 3.07
CA THR A 192 -23.82 -7.52 1.82
C THR A 192 -23.11 -6.91 0.61
N GLU A 193 -23.21 -7.54 -0.56
CA GLU A 193 -22.70 -6.98 -1.81
C GLU A 193 -23.23 -5.56 -2.07
N GLU A 194 -24.55 -5.35 -1.91
CA GLU A 194 -25.16 -4.02 -2.05
C GLU A 194 -24.51 -2.98 -1.12
N MET A 195 -24.25 -3.34 0.14
CA MET A 195 -23.60 -2.44 1.09
C MET A 195 -22.16 -2.12 0.69
N ALA A 196 -21.43 -3.13 0.25
CA ALA A 196 -20.04 -3.00 -0.18
C ALA A 196 -19.91 -2.13 -1.44
N LEU A 197 -20.76 -2.36 -2.45
CA LEU A 197 -20.77 -1.57 -3.69
C LEU A 197 -21.15 -0.11 -3.48
N ARG A 198 -21.79 0.26 -2.36
CA ARG A 198 -21.97 1.67 -1.97
C ARG A 198 -20.69 2.31 -1.43
N VAL A 199 -19.73 1.52 -0.99
CA VAL A 199 -18.39 1.99 -0.57
C VAL A 199 -17.47 2.07 -1.78
N SER A 200 -17.32 0.97 -2.50
CA SER A 200 -16.46 0.82 -3.66
C SER A 200 -16.76 -0.51 -4.36
N ASP A 201 -16.55 -0.58 -5.68
CA ASP A 201 -16.50 -1.80 -6.47
C ASP A 201 -15.12 -2.48 -6.46
N HIS A 202 -14.11 -1.86 -5.87
CA HIS A 202 -12.76 -2.39 -5.66
C HIS A 202 -12.42 -2.53 -4.16
N TYR A 203 -11.69 -3.59 -3.81
CA TYR A 203 -11.02 -3.72 -2.51
C TYR A 203 -9.71 -2.92 -2.49
N PRO A 204 -9.35 -2.29 -1.36
CA PRO A 204 -7.99 -1.81 -1.18
C PRO A 204 -7.00 -2.98 -1.26
N VAL A 205 -5.88 -2.80 -1.95
CA VAL A 205 -4.72 -3.69 -1.81
C VAL A 205 -3.76 -3.10 -0.78
N GLU A 206 -3.27 -3.92 0.14
CA GLU A 206 -2.41 -3.52 1.25
C GLU A 206 -1.13 -4.35 1.29
N VAL A 207 -0.08 -3.80 1.89
CA VAL A 207 1.21 -4.48 2.13
C VAL A 207 1.88 -3.89 3.37
N GLU A 208 2.63 -4.70 4.12
CA GLU A 208 3.38 -4.26 5.29
C GLU A 208 4.89 -4.23 5.03
N LEU A 209 5.56 -3.21 5.55
CA LEU A 209 7.02 -3.07 5.48
C LEU A 209 7.67 -3.47 6.80
N CYS A 210 8.80 -4.18 6.71
CA CYS A 210 9.60 -4.61 7.85
C CYS A 210 10.10 -3.43 8.68
N ILE A 211 9.94 -3.51 10.01
CA ILE A 211 10.40 -2.52 10.97
C ILE A 211 11.91 -2.64 11.16
N ALA A 212 12.63 -1.52 11.18
CA ALA A 212 14.05 -1.52 11.54
C ALA A 212 14.23 -1.83 13.03
N PRO A 213 15.18 -2.71 13.40
CA PRO A 213 15.51 -2.89 14.80
C PRO A 213 16.01 -1.57 15.40
N PRO A 214 15.76 -1.31 16.70
CA PRO A 214 16.18 -0.07 17.33
C PRO A 214 17.70 0.12 17.22
N PRO A 215 18.19 1.37 17.10
CA PRO A 215 19.59 1.70 16.81
C PRO A 215 20.65 1.10 17.76
N CYS A 216 20.25 0.58 18.93
CA CYS A 216 21.15 0.04 19.94
C CYS A 216 21.77 -1.33 19.55
N MET A 217 21.22 -2.05 18.57
CA MET A 217 21.67 -3.42 18.26
C MET A 217 22.78 -3.53 17.20
N SER A 218 23.22 -2.43 16.57
CA SER A 218 24.24 -2.49 15.49
C SER A 218 25.68 -2.31 15.98
N LYS A 219 25.93 -2.06 17.27
CA LYS A 219 27.29 -1.86 17.82
C LYS A 219 27.90 -3.07 18.53
N CYS A 220 27.23 -4.23 18.55
CA CYS A 220 27.72 -5.41 19.25
C CYS A 220 28.06 -6.55 18.28
N ARG A 221 29.06 -6.36 17.41
CA ARG A 221 29.72 -7.49 16.73
C ARG A 221 31.23 -7.60 16.96
N ASP A 222 31.87 -6.64 17.64
CA ASP A 222 33.33 -6.67 17.89
C ASP A 222 33.75 -6.77 19.38
N ALA A 223 32.91 -7.34 20.25
CA ALA A 223 33.28 -7.54 21.65
C ALA A 223 32.78 -8.87 22.22
N GLN A 224 33.23 -9.98 21.65
CA GLN A 224 33.24 -11.25 22.37
C GLN A 224 34.49 -11.32 23.25
N ASN A 225 34.36 -10.89 24.51
CA ASN A 225 35.02 -11.44 25.71
C ASN A 225 34.86 -10.50 26.91
N ALA A 226 33.72 -10.57 27.61
CA ALA A 226 33.62 -10.18 29.02
C ALA A 226 32.38 -10.81 29.69
N PRO A 227 32.47 -11.32 30.93
CA PRO A 227 31.34 -11.90 31.64
C PRO A 227 30.51 -10.81 32.33
N GLY A 228 29.24 -10.65 31.93
CA GLY A 228 28.30 -9.75 32.59
C GLY A 228 27.04 -9.53 31.76
N ASN A 229 26.21 -10.57 31.61
CA ASN A 229 25.11 -10.56 30.64
C ASN A 229 23.74 -10.95 31.21
N ASN A 230 23.46 -10.65 32.49
CA ASN A 230 22.13 -10.91 33.08
C ASN A 230 21.21 -9.67 33.07
N THR A 231 21.77 -8.46 33.22
CA THR A 231 20.95 -7.24 33.36
C THR A 231 20.38 -6.74 32.02
N ILE A 232 21.07 -7.00 30.91
CA ILE A 232 20.65 -6.56 29.57
C ILE A 232 19.50 -7.43 29.05
N THR A 233 19.59 -8.75 29.24
CA THR A 233 18.57 -9.74 28.92
C THR A 233 17.29 -9.53 29.72
N GLU A 234 17.39 -9.18 31.00
CA GLU A 234 16.23 -8.83 31.83
C GLU A 234 15.52 -7.57 31.33
N SER A 235 16.25 -6.54 30.89
CA SER A 235 15.65 -5.31 30.35
C SER A 235 14.95 -5.54 29.01
N LEU A 236 15.56 -6.34 28.12
CA LEU A 236 14.97 -6.70 26.83
C LEU A 236 13.73 -7.58 26.99
N GLN A 237 13.74 -8.50 27.96
CA GLN A 237 12.55 -9.26 28.32
C GLN A 237 11.44 -8.36 28.87
N ALA A 238 11.77 -7.32 29.63
CA ALA A 238 10.78 -6.37 30.13
C ALA A 238 10.13 -5.57 29.00
N ASP A 239 10.89 -5.14 28.00
CA ASP A 239 10.36 -4.40 26.84
C ASP A 239 9.49 -5.28 25.93
N VAL A 240 9.90 -6.53 25.67
CA VAL A 240 9.09 -7.50 24.92
C VAL A 240 7.79 -7.80 25.67
N LEU A 241 7.86 -7.98 26.99
CA LEU A 241 6.68 -8.22 27.82
C LEU A 241 5.74 -7.01 27.83
N LYS A 242 6.30 -5.79 27.78
CA LYS A 242 5.52 -4.55 27.68
C LYS A 242 4.78 -4.47 26.35
N LEU A 243 5.46 -4.75 25.23
CA LEU A 243 4.85 -4.79 23.90
C LEU A 243 3.76 -5.87 23.80
N GLN A 244 4.00 -7.05 24.36
CA GLN A 244 2.99 -8.11 24.42
C GLN A 244 1.74 -7.67 25.20
N ARG A 245 1.93 -6.93 26.31
CA ARG A 245 0.81 -6.37 27.09
C ARG A 245 0.04 -5.28 26.31
N GLU A 246 0.74 -4.41 25.59
CA GLU A 246 0.11 -3.37 24.76
C GLU A 246 -0.69 -4.01 23.60
N ASN A 247 -0.15 -5.06 22.98
CA ASN A 247 -0.85 -5.79 21.91
C ASN A 247 -2.12 -6.51 22.43
N LEU A 248 -2.04 -7.12 23.62
CA LEU A 248 -3.20 -7.74 24.27
C LEU A 248 -4.29 -6.70 24.61
N LEU A 249 -3.89 -5.48 24.98
CA LEU A 249 -4.83 -4.38 25.24
C LEU A 249 -5.54 -3.95 23.95
N LEU A 250 -4.81 -3.86 22.84
CA LEU A 250 -5.39 -3.57 21.53
C LEU A 250 -6.38 -4.66 21.07
N GLU A 251 -6.05 -5.94 21.29
CA GLU A 251 -6.98 -7.05 21.02
C GLU A 251 -8.23 -6.96 21.90
N GLN A 252 -8.08 -6.60 23.18
CA GLN A 252 -9.22 -6.41 24.09
C GLN A 252 -10.12 -5.25 23.64
N GLU A 253 -9.55 -4.11 23.24
CA GLU A 253 -10.31 -2.98 22.70
C GLU A 253 -11.02 -3.34 21.39
N LYS A 254 -10.35 -4.07 20.49
CA LYS A 254 -10.94 -4.60 19.25
C LYS A 254 -12.16 -5.49 19.55
N LEU A 255 -12.03 -6.42 20.51
CA LEU A 255 -13.12 -7.30 20.91
C LEU A 255 -14.29 -6.54 21.54
N GLN A 256 -14.03 -5.53 22.37
CA GLN A 256 -15.07 -4.70 22.96
C GLN A 256 -15.85 -3.93 21.89
N LEU A 257 -15.17 -3.40 20.87
CA LEU A 257 -15.81 -2.75 19.74
C LEU A 257 -16.69 -3.72 18.95
N GLN A 258 -16.19 -4.94 18.68
CA GLN A 258 -16.98 -5.98 18.02
C GLN A 258 -18.24 -6.35 18.81
N ILE A 259 -18.13 -6.52 20.14
CA ILE A 259 -19.28 -6.80 21.01
C ILE A 259 -20.28 -5.64 20.94
N SER A 260 -19.82 -4.38 21.01
CA SER A 260 -20.70 -3.21 20.95
C SER A 260 -21.43 -3.12 19.61
N LEU A 261 -20.74 -3.43 18.50
CA LEU A 261 -21.34 -3.48 17.17
C LEU A 261 -22.40 -4.59 17.07
N LEU A 262 -22.12 -5.78 17.62
CA LEU A 262 -23.06 -6.90 17.65
C LEU A 262 -24.32 -6.57 18.48
N GLN A 263 -24.16 -5.97 19.67
CA GLN A 263 -25.28 -5.52 20.50
C GLN A 263 -26.16 -4.50 19.78
N ARG A 264 -25.56 -3.55 19.04
CA ARG A 264 -26.31 -2.59 18.23
C ARG A 264 -27.05 -3.24 17.06
N LYS A 265 -26.47 -4.27 16.44
CA LYS A 265 -27.16 -5.06 15.39
C LYS A 265 -28.34 -5.83 15.98
N LEU A 266 -28.15 -6.48 17.13
CA LEU A 266 -29.22 -7.23 17.82
C LEU A 266 -30.39 -6.32 18.20
N ALA A 267 -30.10 -5.15 18.81
CA ALA A 267 -31.12 -4.19 19.21
C ALA A 267 -31.88 -3.58 18.02
N LYS A 268 -31.27 -3.52 16.82
CA LYS A 268 -31.98 -3.10 15.60
C LYS A 268 -32.92 -4.19 15.09
N MET A 269 -32.51 -5.45 15.17
CA MET A 269 -33.35 -6.59 14.80
C MET A 269 -34.56 -6.74 15.72
N GLU A 270 -34.41 -6.50 17.03
CA GLU A 270 -35.52 -6.53 18.02
C GLU A 270 -36.53 -5.38 17.86
N VAL A 271 -36.19 -4.34 17.10
CA VAL A 271 -37.08 -3.20 16.79
C VAL A 271 -37.82 -3.37 15.45
N GLU A 272 -37.39 -4.36 14.64
CA GLU A 272 -37.96 -4.67 13.32
C GLU A 272 -38.90 -5.90 13.35
N GLU A 273 -39.14 -6.52 14.52
CA GLU A 273 -40.19 -7.53 14.80
C GLU A 273 -41.44 -6.90 15.44
#